data_AF-Q4C1K3-F1
#
_entry.id   AF-Q4C1K3-F1
#
_cell.length_a   1.000
_cell.length_b   1.000
_cell.length_c   1.000
_cell.angle_alpha   90.00
_cell.angle_beta   90.00
_cell.angle_gamma   90.00
#
_symmetry.space_group_name_H-M   'P 1'
#
loop_
_entity.id
_entity.type
_entity.pdbx_description
1 polymer ?
#
loop_
_entity_poly.entity_id
_entity_poly.type
_entity_poly.pdbx_seq_one_letter_code
_entity_poly.pdbx_strand_id
1 'polypeptide(L)' 'MTGGILTGIMLVFVDVMKELPATLVIRPFNFDTLAIRVYQYASDERLSEAAAPALAIVLVGMIPVIFLSWQITQSRRR' A
#
# COMPACT_ATOMS: atom_id res chain seq x y z
N MET A 1 20.01 -3.04 15.70
CA MET A 1 20.01 -2.37 14.38
C MET A 1 19.06 -3.06 13.39
N THR A 2 19.13 -4.38 13.23
CA THR A 2 18.35 -5.15 12.24
C THR A 2 16.82 -4.99 12.35
N GLY A 3 16.26 -4.93 13.56
CA GLY A 3 14.81 -4.74 13.75
C GLY A 3 14.30 -3.39 13.22
N GLY A 4 15.06 -2.31 13.40
CA GLY A 4 14.70 -0.99 12.87
C GLY A 4 14.79 -0.90 11.34
N ILE A 5 15.76 -1.57 10.73
CA ILE A 5 15.90 -1.66 9.28
C ILE A 5 14.71 -2.41 8.67
N LEU A 6 14.33 -3.55 9.26
CA LEU A 6 13.20 -4.34 8.78
C LEU A 6 11.89 -3.56 8.89
N THR A 7 11.68 -2.84 10.01
CA THR A 7 10.53 -1.93 10.16
C THR A 7 10.54 -0.83 9.11
N GLY A 8 11.69 -0.19 8.86
CA GLY A 8 11.83 0.84 7.84
C GLY A 8 11.48 0.35 6.44
N ILE A 9 11.99 -0.83 6.05
CA ILE A 9 11.67 -1.44 4.74
C ILE A 9 10.17 -1.69 4.61
N MET A 10 9.53 -2.23 5.65
CA MET A 10 8.09 -2.52 5.62
C MET A 10 7.24 -1.25 5.51
N LEU A 11 7.61 -0.18 6.22
CA LEU A 11 6.92 1.11 6.12
C LEU A 11 7.08 1.72 4.73
N VAL A 12 8.30 1.75 4.19
CA VAL A 12 8.57 2.26 2.85
C VAL A 12 7.80 1.47 1.79
N PHE A 13 7.73 0.14 1.92
CA PHE A 13 6.93 -0.69 1.02
C PHE A 13 5.45 -0.29 1.01
N VAL A 14 4.85 -0.14 2.21
CA VAL A 14 3.45 0.26 2.34
C VAL A 14 3.21 1.65 1.77
N ASP A 15 4.12 2.58 2.02
CA ASP A 15 4.00 3.95 1.54
C ASP A 15 4.14 4.03 0.01
N VAL A 16 5.13 3.35 -0.57
CA VAL A 16 5.32 3.33 -2.04
C VAL A 16 4.15 2.64 -2.75
N MET A 17 3.56 1.58 -2.17
CA MET A 17 2.45 0.84 -2.80
C MET A 17 1.20 1.71 -3.05
N LYS A 18 0.91 2.65 -2.15
CA LYS A 18 -0.26 3.56 -2.24
C LYS A 18 0.08 4.94 -2.82
N GLU A 19 1.33 5.16 -3.23
CA GLU A 19 1.78 6.47 -3.66
C GLU A 19 1.21 6.83 -5.04
N LEU A 20 0.32 7.82 -5.04
CA LEU A 20 -0.41 8.25 -6.24
C LEU A 20 0.30 9.38 -7.01
N PRO A 21 0.80 10.46 -6.38
CA PRO A 21 1.36 11.60 -7.13
C PRO A 21 2.56 11.19 -8.00
N ALA A 22 3.52 10.45 -7.43
CA ALA A 22 4.71 10.02 -8.15
C ALA A 22 4.37 9.05 -9.29
N THR A 23 3.42 8.14 -9.07
CA THR A 23 3.03 7.15 -10.08
C THR A 23 2.21 7.77 -11.22
N LEU A 24 1.44 8.82 -10.96
CA LEU A 24 0.78 9.59 -12.02
C LEU A 24 1.79 10.36 -12.89
N VAL A 25 2.84 10.94 -12.29
CA VAL A 25 3.87 11.70 -13.02
C VAL A 25 4.75 10.80 -13.88
N ILE A 26 5.11 9.61 -13.38
CA ILE A 26 6.04 8.68 -14.04
C ILE A 26 5.28 7.54 -14.74
N ARG A 27 3.97 7.69 -14.95
CA ARG A 27 3.11 6.65 -15.52
C ARG A 27 3.63 6.19 -16.90
N PRO A 28 4.05 4.93 -17.07
CA PRO A 28 4.45 4.41 -18.36
C PRO A 28 3.23 4.13 -19.25
N PHE A 29 3.44 4.07 -20.56
CA PHE A 29 2.38 3.75 -21.51
C PHE A 29 1.81 2.35 -21.25
N ASN A 30 0.48 2.22 -21.28
CA ASN A 30 -0.29 0.99 -21.08
C ASN A 30 -0.12 0.30 -19.70
N PHE A 31 0.39 1.00 -18.68
CA PHE A 31 0.54 0.42 -17.35
C PHE A 31 -0.11 1.27 -16.26
N ASP A 32 -1.07 0.67 -15.57
CA ASP A 32 -1.78 1.30 -14.45
C ASP A 32 -1.53 0.52 -13.16
N THR A 33 -1.03 1.23 -12.16
CA THR A 33 -0.92 0.69 -10.80
C THR A 33 -2.31 0.56 -10.17
N LEU A 34 -2.42 -0.26 -9.12
CA LEU A 34 -3.68 -0.37 -8.37
C LEU A 34 -4.15 0.99 -7.85
N ALA A 35 -3.23 1.83 -7.36
CA ALA A 35 -3.53 3.17 -6.88
C ALA A 35 -4.13 4.06 -7.98
N ILE A 36 -3.55 4.01 -9.20
CA ILE A 36 -4.06 4.76 -10.35
C ILE A 36 -5.46 4.28 -10.75
N ARG A 37 -5.72 2.96 -10.77
CA ARG A 37 -7.05 2.42 -11.10
C ARG A 37 -8.12 2.81 -10.10
N VAL A 38 -7.80 2.77 -8.80
CA VAL A 38 -8.73 3.26 -7.75
C VAL A 38 -9.03 4.73 -7.98
N TYR A 39 -8.00 5.54 -8.21
CA TYR A 39 -8.14 6.97 -8.44
C TYR A 39 -9.00 7.27 -9.68
N GLN A 40 -8.77 6.57 -10.79
CA GLN A 40 -9.56 6.72 -12.02
C GLN A 40 -11.02 6.36 -11.80
N TYR A 41 -11.33 5.16 -11.30
CA TYR A 41 -12.72 4.75 -11.08
C TYR A 41 -13.43 5.60 -10.03
N ALA A 42 -12.72 6.08 -9.01
CA ALA A 42 -13.30 7.00 -8.03
C ALA A 42 -13.56 8.40 -8.63
N SER A 43 -12.65 8.90 -9.47
CA SER A 43 -12.81 10.18 -10.18
C SER A 43 -13.92 10.13 -11.21
N ASP A 44 -14.16 8.96 -11.81
CA ASP A 44 -15.27 8.68 -12.73
C ASP A 44 -16.60 8.38 -12.01
N GLU A 45 -16.67 8.57 -10.68
CA GLU A 45 -17.84 8.26 -9.83
C GLU A 45 -18.28 6.78 -9.85
N ARG A 46 -17.46 5.87 -10.40
CA ARG A 46 -17.70 4.43 -10.50
C ARG A 46 -17.22 3.69 -9.25
N LEU A 47 -17.82 4.02 -8.11
CA LEU A 47 -17.41 3.47 -6.80
C LEU A 47 -17.47 1.93 -6.74
N SER A 48 -18.44 1.31 -7.40
CA SER A 48 -18.57 -0.15 -7.46
C SER A 48 -17.35 -0.83 -8.08
N GLU A 49 -16.75 -0.20 -9.08
CA GLU A 49 -15.57 -0.71 -9.78
C GLU A 49 -14.27 -0.32 -9.09
N ALA A 50 -14.25 0.84 -8.42
CA ALA A 50 -13.14 1.26 -7.56
C ALA A 50 -12.96 0.35 -6.34
N ALA A 51 -14.03 -0.29 -5.85
CA ALA A 51 -14.00 -1.12 -4.66
C ALA A 51 -13.04 -2.32 -4.80
N ALA A 52 -13.02 -3.00 -5.95
CA ALA A 52 -12.16 -4.17 -6.17
C ALA A 52 -10.65 -3.84 -6.07
N PRO A 53 -10.10 -2.86 -6.82
CA PRO A 53 -8.70 -2.49 -6.68
C PRO A 53 -8.39 -1.84 -5.32
N ALA A 54 -9.34 -1.14 -4.69
CA ALA A 54 -9.14 -0.58 -3.36
C ALA A 54 -8.99 -1.68 -2.29
N LEU A 55 -9.85 -2.70 -2.33
CA LEU A 55 -9.75 -3.86 -1.45
C LEU A 55 -8.45 -4.64 -1.69
N ALA A 56 -7.99 -4.76 -2.93
CA ALA A 56 -6.70 -5.38 -3.23
C ALA A 56 -5.53 -4.62 -2.57
N ILE A 57 -5.51 -3.29 -2.64
CA ILE A 57 -4.50 -2.46 -1.95
C ILE A 57 -4.55 -2.70 -0.43
N VAL A 58 -5.75 -2.71 0.16
CA VAL A 58 -5.93 -2.96 1.59
C VAL A 58 -5.41 -4.34 1.99
N LEU A 59 -5.77 -5.39 1.25
CA LEU A 59 -5.35 -6.76 1.54
C LEU A 59 -3.82 -6.91 1.48
N VAL A 60 -3.18 -6.36 0.46
CA VAL A 60 -1.72 -6.42 0.31
C VAL A 60 -1.02 -5.57 1.37
N GLY A 61 -1.53 -4.36 1.64
CA GLY A 61 -0.98 -3.45 2.65
C GLY A 61 -1.14 -3.95 4.09
N MET A 62 -2.13 -4.81 4.34
CA MET A 62 -2.38 -5.36 5.67
C MET A 62 -1.30 -6.36 6.11
N ILE A 63 -0.67 -7.08 5.17
CA ILE A 63 0.37 -8.08 5.44
C ILE A 63 1.54 -7.47 6.26
N PRO A 64 2.24 -6.42 5.79
CA PRO A 64 3.34 -5.82 6.55
C PRO A 64 2.85 -5.16 7.83
N VAL A 65 1.66 -4.56 7.85
CA VAL A 65 1.10 -3.91 9.04
C VAL A 65 0.84 -4.90 10.17
N ILE A 66 0.20 -6.04 9.88
CA ILE A 66 -0.05 -7.10 10.87
C ILE A 66 1.28 -7.65 11.38
N PHE A 67 2.22 -7.92 10.48
CA PHE A 67 3.52 -8.46 10.85
C PHE A 67 4.30 -7.51 11.78
N LEU A 68 4.33 -6.21 11.46
CA LEU A 68 4.92 -5.19 12.33
C LEU A 68 4.22 -5.09 13.67
N SER A 69 2.88 -5.09 13.68
CA SER A 69 2.09 -5.07 14.91
C SER A 69 2.46 -6.24 15.82
N TRP A 70 2.56 -7.44 15.26
CA TRP A 70 2.98 -8.65 15.96
C TRP A 70 4.40 -8.54 16.54
N GLN A 71 5.36 -8.04 15.74
CA GLN A 71 6.74 -7.85 16.18
C GLN A 71 6.84 -6.84 17.33
N ILE A 72 6.10 -5.73 17.26
CA ILE A 72 6.08 -4.70 18.31
C ILE A 72 5.45 -5.25 19.59
N THR A 73 4.37 -6.03 19.51
CA THR A 73 3.77 -6.67 20.69
C THR A 73 4.73 -7.66 21.34
N GLN A 74 5.47 -8.43 20.55
CA GLN A 74 6.44 -9.40 21.06
C GLN A 74 7.66 -8.74 21.70
N SER A 75 8.14 -7.61 21.16
CA SER A 75 9.28 -6.89 21.76
C SER A 75 8.92 -6.23 23.10
N ARG A 76 7.65 -5.88 23.33
CA ARG A 76 7.17 -5.34 24.63
C ARG A 76 7.00 -6.40 25.71
N ARG A 77 6.97 -7.69 25.35
CA ARG A 77 6.85 -8.82 26.29
C ARG A 77 8.20 -9.35 26.79
N ARG A 78 9.31 -8.91 26.19
CA ARG A 78 10.68 -9.15 26.69
C ARG A 78 11.15 -7.94 27.49
#